data_AF-A0A2N5AEC7-F1
#
_entry.id   AF-A0A2N5AEC7-F1
#
_cell.length_a   1.000
_cell.length_b   1.000
_cell.length_c   1.000
_cell.angle_alpha   90.00
_cell.angle_beta   90.00
_cell.angle_gamma   90.00
#
_symmetry.space_group_name_H-M   'P 1'
#
loop_
_entity.id
_entity.type
_entity.pdbx_description
1 polymer ?
#
loop_
_entity_poly.entity_id
_entity_poly.type
_entity_poly.pdbx_seq_one_letter_code
_entity_poly.pdbx_strand_id
1 'polypeptide(L)' 'VVIRDSVINEGFNIAQPWAAAVGSNRAFSGNVGAVDAKGNLQRNLNDNSVNRMWEYNNRGVGSTVVAEPKQ' A
#
# COMPACT_ATOMS: atom_id res chain seq x y z
N VAL A 1 4.70 -4.61 7.84
CA VAL A 1 4.33 -3.43 8.65
C VAL A 1 2.95 -2.95 8.21
N VAL A 2 2.18 -2.38 9.13
CA VAL A 2 0.92 -1.69 8.84
C VAL A 2 1.00 -0.31 9.48
N ILE A 3 0.83 0.75 8.70
CA ILE A 3 0.66 2.13 9.20
C ILE A 3 -0.83 2.43 9.16
N ARG A 4 -1.44 2.73 10.30
CA ARG A 4 -2.89 2.94 10.37
C ARG A 4 -3.30 4.06 11.29
N ASP A 5 -4.45 4.67 10.99
CA ASP A 5 -5.09 5.69 11.82
C ASP A 5 -4.15 6.87 12.17
N SER A 6 -3.14 7.10 11.32
CA SER A 6 -1.99 7.99 11.58
C SER A 6 -2.04 9.27 10.74
N VAL A 7 -1.26 10.27 11.13
CA VAL A 7 -1.04 11.49 10.33
C VAL A 7 0.30 11.36 9.60
N ILE A 8 0.27 11.41 8.27
CA ILE A 8 1.46 11.51 7.41
C ILE A 8 1.47 12.92 6.83
N ASN A 9 2.44 13.73 7.29
CA ASN A 9 2.61 15.12 6.88
C ASN A 9 3.45 15.23 5.59
N GLU A 10 3.95 16.42 5.29
CA GLU A 10 4.70 16.74 4.08
C GLU A 10 6.11 16.12 4.05
N GLY A 11 6.74 16.13 2.88
CA GLY A 11 8.14 15.71 2.68
C GLY A 11 8.34 14.24 2.32
N PHE A 12 7.28 13.42 2.28
CA PHE A 12 7.33 12.04 1.83
C PHE A 12 7.17 11.91 0.31
N ASN A 13 7.80 10.90 -0.30
CA ASN A 13 7.53 10.53 -1.68
C ASN A 13 6.20 9.76 -1.76
N ILE A 14 5.13 10.49 -2.06
CA ILE A 14 3.77 9.94 -2.11
C ILE A 14 3.57 8.99 -3.30
N ALA A 15 4.30 9.21 -4.41
CA ALA A 15 4.20 8.36 -5.61
C ALA A 15 4.84 6.98 -5.39
N GLN A 16 5.88 6.91 -4.56
CA GLN A 16 6.57 5.66 -4.24
C GLN A 16 7.00 5.64 -2.76
N PRO A 17 6.05 5.43 -1.83
CA PRO A 17 6.31 5.49 -0.39
C PRO A 17 7.13 4.30 0.13
N TRP A 18 7.20 3.22 -0.66
CA TRP A 18 7.93 2.01 -0.32
C TRP A 18 9.12 1.80 -1.26
N ALA A 19 10.31 1.71 -0.69
CA ALA A 19 11.56 1.50 -1.42
C ALA A 19 11.89 0.01 -1.62
N ALA A 20 12.92 -0.26 -2.42
CA ALA A 20 13.52 -1.59 -2.53
C ALA A 20 14.04 -2.07 -1.16
N ALA A 21 14.08 -3.39 -0.98
CA ALA A 21 14.60 -3.98 0.25
C ALA A 21 16.11 -3.73 0.36
N VAL A 22 16.55 -3.20 1.50
CA VAL A 22 17.97 -3.07 1.83
C VAL A 22 18.61 -4.46 1.92
N GLY A 23 19.85 -4.59 1.44
CA GLY A 23 20.63 -5.83 1.47
C GLY A 23 20.44 -6.71 0.23
N SER A 24 19.20 -7.08 -0.10
CA SER A 24 18.92 -7.89 -1.30
C SER A 24 18.65 -7.08 -2.57
N ASN A 25 18.40 -5.78 -2.44
CA ASN A 25 17.95 -4.90 -3.51
C ASN A 25 16.68 -5.40 -4.22
N ARG A 26 15.90 -6.29 -3.58
CA ARG A 26 14.63 -6.77 -4.13
C ARG A 26 13.70 -5.56 -4.33
N ALA A 27 13.24 -5.36 -5.56
CA ALA A 27 12.29 -4.31 -5.88
C ALA A 27 11.03 -4.42 -5.01
N PHE A 28 10.44 -3.27 -4.67
CA PHE A 28 9.14 -3.26 -3.99
C PHE A 28 8.06 -3.75 -4.97
N SER A 29 7.22 -4.67 -4.49
CA SER A 29 6.01 -5.10 -5.21
C SER A 29 4.84 -5.14 -4.24
N GLY A 30 3.82 -4.34 -4.50
CA GLY A 30 2.59 -4.28 -3.70
C GLY A 30 1.52 -5.20 -4.25
N ASN A 31 0.84 -5.95 -3.39
CA ASN A 31 -0.27 -6.80 -3.79
C ASN A 31 -1.60 -6.04 -3.74
N VAL A 32 -2.12 -5.64 -4.90
CA VAL A 32 -3.42 -4.96 -5.06
C VAL A 32 -4.61 -5.92 -5.05
N GLY A 33 -4.37 -7.23 -5.10
CA GLY A 33 -5.41 -8.26 -5.13
C GLY A 33 -6.22 -8.31 -6.42
N ALA A 34 -7.33 -9.04 -6.37
CA ALA A 34 -8.35 -9.11 -7.40
C ALA A 34 -9.74 -9.05 -6.76
N VAL A 35 -10.75 -8.62 -7.49
CA VAL A 35 -12.15 -8.70 -7.05
C VAL A 35 -12.75 -10.05 -7.39
N ASP A 36 -13.47 -10.66 -6.46
CA ASP A 36 -14.25 -11.88 -6.73
C ASP A 36 -15.57 -11.57 -7.44
N ALA A 37 -16.33 -12.62 -7.78
CA ALA A 37 -17.63 -12.48 -8.46
C ALA A 37 -18.69 -11.70 -7.65
N LYS A 38 -18.48 -11.49 -6.35
CA LYS A 38 -19.36 -10.70 -5.47
C LYS A 38 -18.83 -9.27 -5.27
N GLY A 39 -17.73 -8.90 -5.94
CA GLY A 39 -17.08 -7.60 -5.79
C GLY A 39 -16.22 -7.47 -4.55
N ASN A 40 -15.98 -8.54 -3.79
CA ASN A 40 -15.08 -8.45 -2.63
C ASN A 40 -13.64 -8.52 -3.10
N LEU A 41 -12.83 -7.65 -2.53
CA LEU A 41 -11.39 -7.67 -2.71
C LEU A 41 -10.78 -8.93 -2.06
N GLN A 42 -10.07 -9.72 -2.85
CA GLN A 42 -9.36 -10.91 -2.45
C GLN A 42 -7.86 -10.72 -2.63
N ARG A 43 -7.09 -10.95 -1.57
CA ARG A 43 -5.61 -11.01 -1.61
C ARG A 43 -5.06 -11.79 -0.41
N ASN A 44 -4.05 -12.62 -0.65
CA ASN A 44 -3.27 -13.22 0.42
C ASN A 44 -2.27 -12.18 0.97
N LEU A 45 -2.55 -11.64 2.16
CA LEU A 45 -1.69 -10.65 2.82
C LEU A 45 -0.32 -11.21 3.25
N ASN A 46 -0.18 -12.54 3.23
CA ASN A 46 1.04 -13.27 3.58
C ASN A 46 1.70 -13.96 2.39
N ASP A 47 1.37 -13.56 1.15
CA ASP A 47 2.09 -14.02 -0.03
C ASP A 47 3.57 -13.58 0.05
N ASN A 48 4.48 -14.54 -0.04
CA ASN A 48 5.93 -14.28 0.06
C ASN A 48 6.53 -13.72 -1.24
N SER A 49 5.79 -13.76 -2.35
CA SER A 49 6.22 -13.22 -3.64
C SER A 49 6.15 -11.68 -3.71
N VAL A 50 5.44 -11.06 -2.77
CA VAL A 50 5.23 -9.60 -2.69
C VAL A 50 5.67 -9.04 -1.33
N ASN A 51 5.68 -7.70 -1.21
CA ASN A 51 5.97 -7.03 0.05
C ASN A 51 4.72 -7.01 0.97
N ARG A 52 4.96 -7.00 2.29
CA ARG A 52 3.93 -6.94 3.34
C ARG A 52 3.95 -5.59 4.06
N MET A 53 3.95 -4.52 3.28
CA MET A 53 3.91 -3.13 3.74
C MET A 53 2.55 -2.55 3.38
N TRP A 54 1.79 -2.10 4.37
CA TRP A 54 0.39 -1.76 4.22
C TRP A 54 0.04 -0.45 4.92
N GLU A 55 -1.02 0.19 4.43
CA GLU A 55 -1.61 1.39 5.02
C GLU A 55 -3.11 1.21 5.21
N TYR A 56 -3.68 1.84 6.24
CA TYR A 56 -5.13 1.84 6.46
C TYR A 56 -5.59 3.10 7.22
N ASN A 57 -6.50 3.86 6.63
CA ASN A 57 -7.11 5.03 7.27
C ASN A 57 -6.09 6.08 7.77
N ASN A 58 -5.01 6.29 7.02
CA ASN A 58 -4.08 7.39 7.27
C ASN A 58 -4.67 8.72 6.76
N ARG A 59 -4.19 9.84 7.30
CA ARG A 59 -4.61 11.20 6.94
C ARG A 59 -3.42 12.15 6.84
N GLY A 60 -3.64 13.36 6.33
CA GLY A 60 -2.59 14.36 6.14
C GLY A 60 -2.08 14.40 4.69
N VAL A 61 -1.29 15.43 4.37
CA VAL A 61 -0.86 15.73 2.99
C VAL A 61 -0.02 14.60 2.38
N GLY A 62 0.76 13.88 3.20
CA GLY A 62 1.54 12.73 2.77
C GLY A 62 0.73 11.43 2.65
N SER A 63 -0.56 11.46 3.00
CA SER A 63 -1.50 10.35 2.89
C SER A 63 -2.60 10.70 1.90
N THR A 64 -2.26 10.77 0.62
CA THR A 64 -3.30 10.84 -0.41
C THR A 64 -3.98 9.49 -0.51
N VAL A 65 -5.29 9.44 -0.32
CA VAL A 65 -6.09 8.32 -0.81
C VAL A 65 -5.83 8.25 -2.32
N VAL A 66 -5.20 7.18 -2.80
CA VAL A 66 -5.25 6.84 -4.23
C VAL A 66 -6.73 6.67 -4.50
N ALA A 67 -7.37 7.73 -5.00
CA ALA A 67 -8.82 7.82 -5.10
C ALA A 67 -9.33 6.54 -5.78
N GLU A 68 -10.37 5.93 -5.20
CA GLU A 68 -11.12 4.93 -5.96
C GLU A 68 -11.53 5.58 -7.29
N PRO A 69 -11.42 4.86 -8.43
CA PRO A 69 -11.93 5.38 -9.68
C PRO A 69 -13.39 5.78 -9.45
N LYS A 70 -13.73 7.04 -9.75
CA LYS A 70 -15.12 7.49 -9.73
C LYS A 70 -15.95 6.52 -10.57
N GLN A 71 -17.02 6.03 -9.95
CA GLN A 71 -18.06 5.24 -10.60
C GLN A 71 -18.77 6.06 -11.69
#